data_AF-A0A8T5BD90-F1
#
_entry.id   AF-A0A8T5BD90-F1
#
_cell.length_a   1.000
_cell.length_b   1.000
_cell.length_c   1.000
_cell.angle_alpha   90.00
_cell.angle_beta   90.00
_cell.angle_gamma   90.00
#
_symmetry.space_group_name_H-M   'P 1'
#
loop_
_entity.id
_entity.type
_entity.pdbx_description
1 polymer ?
#
loop_
_entity_poly.entity_id
_entity_poly.type
_entity_poly.pdbx_seq_one_letter_code
_entity_poly.pdbx_strand_id
1 'polypeptide(L)' 'DVPVVVSSGADSPILMRSPREIVALLDLLSVEEGEGKEMISRNPLMIVERNRGKMAPGFVAPGVRVVGDAR' A
#
# COMPACT_ATOMS: atom_id res chain seq x y z
N ASP A 1 4.81 10.38 -10.81
CA ASP A 1 5.61 9.51 -9.93
C ASP A 1 4.98 8.14 -9.77
N VAL A 2 5.80 7.11 -9.54
CA VAL A 2 5.35 5.72 -9.34
C VAL A 2 5.29 5.46 -7.83
N PRO A 3 4.17 4.97 -7.26
CA PRO A 3 4.09 4.70 -5.83
C PRO A 3 5.02 3.54 -5.45
N VAL A 4 5.96 3.81 -4.55
CA VAL A 4 6.86 2.80 -3.97
C VAL A 4 6.28 2.31 -2.66
N VAL A 5 6.39 1.00 -2.40
CA VAL A 5 5.97 0.35 -1.16
C VAL A 5 7.17 -0.36 -0.54
N VAL A 6 7.36 -0.18 0.76
CA VAL A 6 8.40 -0.86 1.54
C VAL A 6 7.75 -1.75 2.60
N SER A 7 8.26 -2.97 2.74
CA SER A 7 7.85 -3.95 3.74
C SER A 7 9.07 -4.60 4.36
N SER A 8 8.96 -5.11 5.58
CA SER A 8 10.02 -5.89 6.22
C SER A 8 10.27 -7.23 5.51
N GLY A 9 9.29 -7.75 4.76
CA GLY A 9 9.39 -9.07 4.12
C GLY A 9 9.56 -10.23 5.13
N ALA A 10 9.25 -9.99 6.41
CA ALA A 10 9.50 -10.94 7.48
C ALA A 10 8.59 -12.18 7.38
N ASP A 11 9.17 -13.37 7.52
CA ASP A 11 8.47 -14.65 7.63
C ASP A 11 8.28 -15.10 9.10
N SER A 12 8.87 -14.36 10.04
CA SER A 12 8.82 -14.62 11.48
C SER A 12 8.71 -13.32 12.29
N PRO A 13 7.99 -13.30 13.42
CA PRO A 13 7.80 -12.09 14.23
C PRO A 13 9.10 -11.41 14.70
N ILE A 14 10.18 -12.16 14.94
CA ILE A 14 11.46 -11.60 15.41
C ILE A 14 12.18 -10.76 14.34
N LEU A 15 11.81 -10.95 13.06
CA LEU A 15 12.34 -10.19 11.93
C LEU A 15 11.50 -8.94 11.63
N MET A 16 10.41 -8.71 12.38
CA MET A 16 9.62 -7.49 12.25
C MET A 16 10.42 -6.26 12.70
N ARG A 17 10.03 -5.11 12.16
CA ARG A 17 10.56 -3.80 12.51
C ARG A 17 9.39 -2.84 12.74
N SER A 18 9.57 -1.90 13.66
CA SER A 18 8.58 -0.85 13.82
C SER A 18 8.57 0.04 12.56
N PRO A 19 7.42 0.65 12.22
CA PRO A 19 7.33 1.50 11.03
C PRO A 19 8.36 2.64 11.03
N ARG A 20 8.68 3.21 12.21
CA ARG A 20 9.69 4.28 12.35
C ARG A 20 11.12 3.81 12.12
N GLU A 21 11.44 2.58 12.53
CA GLU A 21 12.74 1.97 12.26
C GLU A 21 12.94 1.73 10.77
N ILE A 22 11.89 1.32 10.05
CA ILE A 22 11.95 1.17 8.59
C ILE A 22 12.23 2.53 7.92
N VAL A 23 11.55 3.61 8.34
CA VAL A 23 11.82 4.95 7.80
C VAL A 23 13.25 5.41 8.09
N ALA A 24 13.75 5.18 9.31
CA ALA A 24 15.15 5.49 9.65
C ALA A 24 16.16 4.68 8.82
N LEU A 25 15.83 3.43 8.45
CA LEU A 25 16.65 2.63 7.55
C LEU A 25 16.66 3.19 6.12
N LEU A 26 15.53 3.72 5.64
CA LEU A 26 15.40 4.30 4.31
C LEU A 26 16.21 5.60 4.15
N ASP A 27 16.42 6.35 5.25
CA ASP A 27 17.29 7.52 5.27
C ASP A 27 18.74 7.17 4.84
N LEU A 28 19.23 5.97 5.20
CA LEU A 28 20.54 5.46 4.72
C LEU A 28 20.60 5.29 3.20
N LEU A 29 19.44 5.13 2.55
CA LEU A 29 19.29 5.02 1.10
C LEU A 29 18.92 6.38 0.46
N SER A 30 19.11 7.48 1.20
CA SER A 30 18.78 8.85 0.76
C SER A 30 17.30 9.06 0.42
N VAL A 31 16.41 8.29 1.05
CA VAL A 31 14.96 8.54 0.99
C VAL A 31 14.60 9.53 2.10
N GLU A 32 13.99 10.65 1.74
CA GLU A 32 13.55 11.65 2.71
C GLU A 32 12.51 11.06 3.67
N GLU A 33 12.52 11.47 4.94
CA GLU A 33 11.60 10.98 5.97
C GLU A 33 10.12 11.06 5.54
N GLY A 34 9.73 12.15 4.86
CA GLY A 34 8.39 12.34 4.34
C GLY A 34 8.01 11.27 3.32
N GLU A 35 8.88 11.03 2.33
CA GLU A 35 8.69 10.00 1.31
C GLU A 35 8.69 8.59 1.93
N GLY A 36 9.62 8.32 2.84
CA GLY A 36 9.71 7.06 3.56
C GLY A 36 8.42 6.74 4.33
N LYS A 37 7.81 7.74 4.98
CA LYS A 37 6.50 7.58 5.65
C LYS A 37 5.39 7.24 4.67
N GLU A 38 5.33 7.89 3.51
CA GLU A 38 4.33 7.59 2.48
C GLU A 38 4.48 6.16 1.94
N MET A 39 5.71 5.69 1.75
CA MET A 39 6.03 4.34 1.25
C MET A 39 5.53 3.20 2.15
N ILE A 40 5.45 3.42 3.47
CA ILE A 40 5.01 2.40 4.44
C ILE A 40 3.55 2.57 4.88
N SER A 41 2.89 3.69 4.56
CA SER A 41 1.56 4.02 5.06
C SER A 41 0.53 4.28 3.94
N ARG A 42 0.55 5.47 3.33
CA ARG A 42 -0.47 5.88 2.35
C ARG A 42 -0.39 5.08 1.06
N ASN A 43 0.81 4.86 0.52
CA ASN A 43 0.99 4.14 -0.74
C ASN A 43 0.41 2.71 -0.69
N PRO A 44 0.77 1.86 0.30
CA PRO A 44 0.19 0.52 0.39
C PRO A 44 -1.33 0.56 0.66
N LEU A 45 -1.82 1.48 1.51
CA LEU A 45 -3.25 1.59 1.80
C LEU A 45 -4.07 1.92 0.54
N MET A 46 -3.63 2.91 -0.23
CA MET A 46 -4.26 3.30 -1.50
C MET A 46 -4.35 2.13 -2.49
N ILE A 47 -3.27 1.35 -2.61
CA ILE A 47 -3.22 0.17 -3.49
C ILE A 47 -4.21 -0.90 -3.01
N VAL A 48 -4.26 -1.17 -1.70
CA VAL A 48 -5.17 -2.14 -1.09
C VAL A 48 -6.62 -1.73 -1.31
N GLU A 49 -6.98 -0.47 -1.05
CA GLU A 49 -8.34 0.05 -1.25
C GLU A 49 -8.77 -0.04 -2.71
N ARG A 50 -7.91 0.35 -3.64
CA ARG A 50 -8.17 0.21 -5.08
C ARG A 50 -8.42 -1.25 -5.46
N ASN A 51 -7.60 -2.18 -4.97
CA ASN A 51 -7.72 -3.59 -5.31
C ASN A 51 -8.95 -4.25 -4.67
N ARG A 52 -9.29 -3.91 -3.42
CA ARG A 52 -10.56 -4.29 -2.79
C ARG A 52 -11.75 -3.83 -3.63
N GLY A 53 -11.68 -2.61 -4.16
CA GLY A 53 -12.69 -2.09 -5.08
C GLY A 53 -12.80 -2.86 -6.40
N LYS A 54 -11.75 -3.53 -6.88
CA LYS A 54 -11.80 -4.40 -8.07
C LYS A 54 -12.40 -5.77 -7.77
N MET A 55 -12.24 -6.26 -6.54
CA MET A 55 -12.77 -7.53 -6.08
C MET A 55 -14.24 -7.44 -5.63
N ALA A 56 -14.77 -6.22 -5.47
CA ALA A 56 -16.15 -6.00 -5.06
C ALA A 56 -17.14 -6.50 -6.12
N PRO A 57 -18.27 -7.10 -5.71
CA PRO A 57 -19.37 -7.42 -6.61
C PRO A 57 -19.79 -6.18 -7.44
N GLY A 58 -20.03 -6.37 -8.73
CA GLY A 58 -20.42 -5.29 -9.64
C GLY A 58 -19.27 -4.44 -10.20
N PHE A 59 -18.00 -4.74 -9.90
CA PHE A 59 -16.88 -4.17 -10.63
C PHE A 59 -16.78 -4.77 -12.04
N VAL A 60 -16.71 -3.92 -13.07
CA VAL A 60 -16.52 -4.35 -14.46
C VAL A 60 -15.13 -3.94 -14.96
N ALA A 61 -14.79 -2.65 -14.82
CA ALA A 61 -13.52 -2.07 -15.24
C ALA A 61 -13.20 -0.84 -14.39
N PRO A 62 -11.95 -0.32 -14.41
CA PRO A 62 -11.63 0.94 -13.74
C PRO A 62 -12.60 2.07 -14.16
N GLY A 63 -13.27 2.69 -13.18
CA GLY A 63 -14.27 3.74 -13.42
C GLY A 63 -15.67 3.24 -13.79
N VAL A 64 -15.87 1.92 -13.97
CA VAL A 64 -17.16 1.32 -14.37
C VAL A 64 -17.65 0.35 -13.30
N ARG A 65 -18.85 0.60 -12.78
CA ARG A 65 -19.54 -0.26 -11.81
C ARG A 65 -20.98 -0.45 -12.21
N VAL A 66 -21.54 -1.62 -11.91
CA VAL A 66 -22.98 -1.85 -12.01
C VAL A 66 -23.67 -0.99 -10.96
N VAL A 67 -24.62 -0.17 -11.39
CA VAL A 67 -25.47 0.64 -10.52
C VAL A 67 -26.91 0.14 -10.73
N GLY A 68 -27.44 -0.58 -9.74
CA GLY A 68 -28.74 -1.27 -9.82
C GLY A 68 -28.60 -2.78 -9.60
N ASP A 69 -29.73 -3.50 -9.60
CA ASP A 69 -29.73 -4.96 -9.42
C ASP A 69 -29.23 -5.67 -10.69
N ALA A 70 -28.04 -6.26 -10.60
CA ALA A 70 -27.69 -7.40 -11.45
C ALA A 70 -28.40 -8.63 -10.87
N ARG A 71 -29.67 -8.81 -11.24
CA ARG A 71 -30.32 -10.13 -11.12
C ARG A 71 -29.63 -11.13 -12.03
#